data_AF-A0A418GQK1-F1
#
_entry.id   AF-A0A418GQK1-F1
#
_cell.length_a   1.000
_cell.length_b   1.000
_cell.length_c   1.000
_cell.angle_alpha   90.00
_cell.angle_beta   90.00
_cell.angle_gamma   90.00
#
_symmetry.space_group_name_H-M   'P 1'
#
loop_
_entity.id
_entity.type
_entity.pdbx_description
1 polymer ?
#
loop_
_entity_poly.entity_id
_entity_poly.type
_entity_poly.pdbx_seq_one_letter_code
_entity_poly.pdbx_strand_id
1 'polypeptide(L)'
;RLLLGLGGSAAFPRPLTVEELLVVTFTEAATAELRGRIRSNIHELRIACLRETTDNPLYKRLLEEIDDKAQAAQWLLLAERQMDEAAVFTIHGFCQRMLNLNAFESGMLFEQQLIEDESLLRYQACADFWRRHCYPLPREIAQVVFETWKGPQALLRDINRYL
;
A
#
# COMPACT_ATOMS: atom_id res chain seq x y z
N ARG A 1 -16.47 -13.12 -5.92
CA ARG A 1 -16.50 -13.32 -7.39
C ARG A 1 -15.17 -13.85 -7.91
N LEU A 2 -14.07 -13.10 -7.84
CA LEU A 2 -12.75 -13.54 -8.34
C LEU A 2 -12.24 -14.84 -7.71
N LEU A 3 -12.45 -15.02 -6.39
CA LEU A 3 -12.11 -16.26 -5.67
C LEU A 3 -12.83 -17.52 -6.19
N LEU A 4 -13.95 -17.33 -6.90
CA LEU A 4 -14.84 -18.40 -7.35
C LEU A 4 -14.97 -18.44 -8.88
N GLY A 5 -14.22 -17.58 -9.61
CA GLY A 5 -14.35 -17.47 -11.07
C GLY A 5 -15.70 -16.96 -11.57
N LEU A 6 -16.48 -16.27 -10.74
CA LEU A 6 -17.82 -15.77 -11.10
C LEU A 6 -17.76 -14.48 -11.93
N GLY A 7 -18.70 -14.30 -12.86
CA GLY A 7 -18.79 -13.09 -13.70
C GLY A 7 -19.19 -13.34 -15.17
N GLY A 8 -19.52 -14.58 -15.54
CA GLY A 8 -19.94 -14.91 -16.91
C GLY A 8 -18.87 -14.53 -17.94
N SER A 9 -19.24 -13.78 -18.98
CA SER A 9 -18.32 -13.33 -20.03
C SER A 9 -17.24 -12.35 -19.57
N ALA A 10 -17.41 -11.72 -18.40
CA ALA A 10 -16.43 -10.83 -17.79
C ALA A 10 -15.64 -11.53 -16.65
N ALA A 11 -15.82 -12.84 -16.48
CA ALA A 11 -15.10 -13.59 -15.45
C ALA A 11 -13.59 -13.61 -15.75
N PHE A 12 -12.79 -13.62 -14.68
CA PHE A 12 -11.38 -13.93 -14.82
C PHE A 12 -11.21 -15.37 -15.32
N PRO A 13 -10.24 -15.69 -16.20
CA PRO A 13 -10.13 -17.02 -16.83
C PRO A 13 -10.02 -18.21 -15.86
N ARG A 14 -9.67 -17.96 -14.59
CA ARG A 14 -9.58 -18.95 -13.52
C ARG A 14 -9.95 -18.32 -12.16
N PRO A 15 -10.29 -19.14 -11.15
CA PRO A 15 -10.32 -18.66 -9.77
C PRO A 15 -8.95 -18.11 -9.35
N LEU A 16 -8.98 -17.05 -8.54
CA LEU A 16 -7.79 -16.41 -7.96
C LEU A 16 -7.70 -16.70 -6.45
N THR A 17 -6.49 -16.77 -5.91
CA THR A 17 -6.30 -16.81 -4.44
C THR A 17 -6.31 -15.41 -3.85
N VAL A 18 -6.36 -15.31 -2.53
CA VAL A 18 -6.32 -14.00 -1.82
C VAL A 18 -4.98 -13.28 -1.98
N GLU A 19 -3.91 -14.00 -2.28
CA GLU A 19 -2.56 -13.45 -2.56
C GLU A 19 -2.47 -12.85 -3.98
N GLU A 20 -3.28 -13.35 -4.91
CA GLU A 20 -3.31 -12.88 -6.32
C GLU A 20 -4.18 -11.63 -6.51
N LEU A 21 -4.86 -11.17 -5.46
CA LEU A 21 -5.78 -10.04 -5.47
C LEU A 21 -5.14 -8.83 -4.78
N LEU A 22 -4.35 -8.07 -5.53
CA LEU A 22 -3.70 -6.88 -5.01
C LEU A 22 -4.71 -5.75 -4.75
N VAL A 23 -4.73 -5.29 -3.49
CA VAL A 23 -5.48 -4.11 -3.06
C VAL A 23 -4.54 -3.19 -2.29
N VAL A 24 -4.48 -1.92 -2.71
CA VAL A 24 -3.63 -0.91 -2.08
C VAL A 24 -4.46 0.21 -1.47
N THR A 25 -4.08 0.67 -0.27
CA THR A 25 -4.74 1.79 0.42
C THR A 25 -3.72 2.82 0.92
N PHE A 26 -4.19 4.00 1.36
CA PHE A 26 -3.29 5.06 1.83
C PHE A 26 -2.84 4.87 3.30
N THR A 27 -3.67 4.25 4.15
CA THR A 27 -3.44 4.20 5.59
C THR A 27 -3.49 2.78 6.12
N GLU A 28 -2.70 2.49 7.16
CA GLU A 28 -2.72 1.19 7.85
C GLU A 28 -4.11 0.85 8.42
N ALA A 29 -4.85 1.86 8.91
CA ALA A 29 -6.20 1.67 9.40
C ALA A 29 -7.17 1.21 8.31
N ALA A 30 -7.10 1.80 7.11
CA ALA A 30 -7.89 1.38 5.96
C ALA A 30 -7.51 -0.04 5.49
N THR A 31 -6.23 -0.39 5.49
CA THR A 31 -5.77 -1.75 5.20
C THR A 31 -6.38 -2.77 6.18
N ALA A 32 -6.37 -2.47 7.48
CA ALA A 32 -6.92 -3.35 8.51
C ALA A 32 -8.45 -3.48 8.42
N GLU A 33 -9.16 -2.36 8.23
CA GLU A 33 -10.62 -2.33 8.04
C GLU A 33 -11.04 -3.14 6.82
N LEU A 34 -10.35 -2.95 5.69
CA LEU A 34 -10.68 -3.61 4.44
C LEU A 34 -10.40 -5.11 4.51
N ARG A 35 -9.28 -5.53 5.13
CA ARG A 35 -8.96 -6.95 5.36
C ARG A 35 -10.03 -7.61 6.23
N GLY A 36 -10.48 -6.93 7.29
CA GLY A 36 -11.57 -7.41 8.15
C GLY A 36 -12.88 -7.60 7.40
N ARG A 37 -13.27 -6.61 6.58
CA ARG A 37 -14.50 -6.68 5.76
C ARG A 37 -14.46 -7.80 4.72
N ILE A 38 -13.33 -7.97 4.04
CA ILE A 38 -13.16 -9.05 3.06
C ILE A 38 -13.29 -10.41 3.76
N ARG A 39 -12.65 -10.59 4.92
CA ARG A 39 -12.75 -11.83 5.71
C ARG A 39 -14.20 -12.12 6.12
N SER A 40 -14.92 -11.11 6.61
CA SER A 40 -16.35 -11.25 6.98
C SER A 40 -17.19 -11.70 5.79
N ASN A 41 -17.02 -11.06 4.63
CA ASN A 41 -17.78 -11.39 3.44
C ASN A 41 -17.49 -12.81 2.93
N ILE A 42 -16.23 -13.25 2.98
CA ILE A 42 -15.85 -14.62 2.62
C ILE A 42 -16.52 -15.63 3.56
N HIS A 43 -16.46 -15.37 4.86
CA HIS A 43 -17.05 -16.22 5.89
C HIS A 43 -18.58 -16.33 5.73
N GLU A 44 -19.26 -15.20 5.56
CA GLU A 44 -20.72 -15.14 5.39
C GLU A 44 -21.16 -15.84 4.10
N LEU A 45 -20.46 -15.62 2.98
CA LEU A 45 -20.76 -16.29 1.73
C LEU A 45 -20.49 -17.80 1.82
N ARG A 46 -19.46 -18.23 2.56
CA ARG A 46 -19.19 -19.64 2.81
C ARG A 46 -20.35 -20.29 3.57
N ILE A 47 -20.84 -19.66 4.64
CA ILE A 47 -22.00 -20.14 5.39
C ILE A 47 -23.23 -20.20 4.47
N ALA A 48 -23.45 -19.19 3.64
CA ALA A 48 -24.54 -19.16 2.67
C ALA A 48 -24.45 -20.31 1.66
N CYS A 49 -23.24 -20.68 1.22
CA CYS A 49 -23.01 -21.84 0.35
C CYS A 49 -23.35 -23.16 1.06
N LEU A 50 -22.96 -23.32 2.33
CA LEU A 50 -23.24 -24.52 3.12
C LEU A 50 -24.73 -24.69 3.44
N ARG A 51 -25.45 -23.58 3.61
CA ARG A 51 -26.90 -23.57 3.88
C ARG A 51 -27.74 -23.53 2.61
N GLU A 52 -27.13 -23.24 1.47
CA GLU A 52 -27.77 -22.97 0.19
C GLU A 52 -28.86 -21.87 0.25
N THR A 53 -28.79 -21.00 1.27
CA THR A 53 -29.75 -19.91 1.48
C THR A 53 -29.10 -18.75 2.25
N THR A 54 -29.64 -17.55 2.02
CA THR A 54 -29.20 -16.32 2.68
C THR A 54 -30.27 -15.23 2.52
N ASP A 55 -30.38 -14.38 3.54
CA ASP A 55 -31.24 -13.19 3.50
C ASP A 55 -30.52 -11.97 2.91
N ASN A 56 -29.19 -12.04 2.71
CA ASN A 56 -28.42 -10.95 2.13
C ASN A 56 -28.61 -10.92 0.60
N PRO A 57 -29.16 -9.84 0.01
CA PRO A 57 -29.44 -9.77 -1.43
C PRO A 57 -28.19 -9.94 -2.31
N LEU A 58 -27.01 -9.52 -1.83
CA LEU A 58 -25.76 -9.66 -2.56
C LEU A 58 -25.32 -11.12 -2.62
N TYR A 59 -25.35 -11.83 -1.49
CA TYR A 59 -24.97 -13.24 -1.45
C TYR A 59 -25.98 -14.11 -2.18
N LYS A 60 -27.27 -13.75 -2.16
CA LYS A 60 -28.30 -14.46 -2.91
C LYS A 60 -28.00 -14.46 -4.42
N ARG A 61 -27.67 -13.31 -4.99
CA ARG A 61 -27.24 -13.21 -6.40
C ARG A 61 -25.98 -14.04 -6.68
N LEU A 62 -25.01 -14.06 -5.76
CA LEU A 62 -23.82 -14.89 -5.92
C LEU A 62 -24.12 -16.39 -5.84
N LEU A 63 -25.03 -16.82 -4.96
CA LEU A 63 -25.45 -18.23 -4.88
C LEU A 63 -26.15 -18.70 -6.16
N GLU A 64 -26.92 -17.82 -6.81
CA GLU A 64 -27.55 -18.09 -8.10
C GLU A 64 -26.52 -18.29 -9.23
N GLU A 65 -25.36 -17.64 -9.14
CA GLU A 65 -24.25 -17.76 -10.10
C GLU A 65 -23.30 -18.94 -9.84
N ILE A 66 -23.31 -19.51 -8.62
CA ILE A 66 -22.42 -20.63 -8.26
C ILE A 66 -23.08 -21.93 -8.69
N ASP A 67 -22.43 -22.76 -9.51
CA ASP A 67 -22.98 -24.08 -9.87
C ASP A 67 -22.85 -25.08 -8.70
N ASP A 68 -21.62 -25.31 -8.24
CA ASP A 68 -21.30 -26.22 -7.13
C ASP A 68 -21.04 -25.44 -5.82
N LYS A 69 -22.04 -25.41 -4.95
CA LYS A 69 -22.00 -24.70 -3.66
C LYS A 69 -21.08 -25.39 -2.66
N ALA A 70 -20.96 -26.72 -2.73
CA ALA A 70 -20.08 -27.47 -1.84
C ALA A 70 -18.60 -27.19 -2.16
N GLN A 71 -18.24 -27.17 -3.44
CA GLN A 71 -16.90 -26.78 -3.88
C GLN A 71 -16.61 -25.31 -3.57
N ALA A 72 -17.56 -24.40 -3.82
CA ALA A 72 -17.40 -22.99 -3.46
C ALA A 72 -17.15 -22.80 -1.97
N ALA A 73 -17.85 -23.53 -1.09
CA ALA A 73 -17.63 -23.47 0.35
C ALA A 73 -16.22 -23.95 0.76
N GLN A 74 -15.65 -24.93 0.06
CA GLN A 74 -14.26 -25.38 0.27
C GLN A 74 -13.26 -24.31 -0.16
N TRP A 75 -13.42 -23.71 -1.33
CA TRP A 75 -12.55 -22.62 -1.80
C TRP A 75 -12.61 -21.40 -0.89
N LEU A 76 -13.81 -21.01 -0.44
CA LEU A 76 -13.99 -19.91 0.50
C LEU A 76 -13.36 -20.23 1.86
N LEU A 77 -13.41 -21.48 2.33
CA LEU A 77 -12.74 -21.89 3.57
C LEU A 77 -11.21 -21.76 3.45
N LEU A 78 -10.64 -22.14 2.31
CA LEU A 78 -9.20 -21.97 2.05
C LEU A 78 -8.85 -20.48 2.03
N ALA A 79 -9.61 -19.67 1.30
CA ALA A 79 -9.42 -18.23 1.25
C ALA A 79 -9.53 -17.57 2.63
N GLU A 80 -10.52 -17.97 3.45
CA GLU A 80 -10.71 -17.48 4.81
C GLU A 80 -9.48 -17.75 5.71
N ARG A 81 -8.89 -18.95 5.60
CA ARG A 81 -7.68 -19.35 6.33
C ARG A 81 -6.44 -18.61 5.85
N GLN A 82 -6.38 -18.24 4.58
CA GLN A 82 -5.26 -17.51 3.96
C GLN A 82 -5.40 -15.99 4.06
N MET A 83 -6.42 -15.46 4.73
CA MET A 83 -6.64 -14.01 4.79
C MET A 83 -5.51 -13.22 5.48
N ASP A 84 -4.65 -13.88 6.27
CA ASP A 84 -3.45 -13.24 6.84
C ASP A 84 -2.36 -12.99 5.78
N GLU A 85 -2.38 -13.75 4.69
CA GLU A 85 -1.47 -13.64 3.55
C GLU A 85 -2.08 -12.82 2.39
N ALA A 86 -3.33 -12.34 2.55
CA ALA A 86 -4.03 -11.58 1.53
C ALA A 86 -3.22 -10.34 1.10
N ALA A 87 -3.18 -10.08 -0.21
CA ALA A 87 -2.42 -8.99 -0.81
C ALA A 87 -3.09 -7.61 -0.63
N VAL A 88 -3.40 -7.26 0.62
CA VAL A 88 -3.98 -5.97 1.03
C VAL A 88 -2.90 -5.18 1.78
N PHE A 89 -2.37 -4.15 1.12
CA PHE A 89 -1.23 -3.37 1.60
C PHE A 89 -1.55 -1.87 1.63
N THR A 90 -0.74 -1.11 2.35
CA THR A 90 -0.60 0.32 2.03
C THR A 90 0.22 0.50 0.75
N ILE A 91 0.13 1.67 0.11
CA ILE A 91 0.95 2.00 -1.08
C ILE A 91 2.44 1.78 -0.78
N HIS A 92 2.93 2.29 0.35
CA HIS A 92 4.32 2.14 0.78
C HIS A 92 4.67 0.68 1.06
N GLY A 93 3.81 -0.05 1.78
CA GLY A 93 4.04 -1.47 2.08
C GLY A 93 4.13 -2.34 0.81
N PHE A 94 3.31 -2.04 -0.20
CA PHE A 94 3.41 -2.72 -1.50
C PHE A 94 4.72 -2.40 -2.23
N CYS A 95 5.08 -1.11 -2.34
CA CYS A 95 6.33 -0.71 -2.99
C CYS A 95 7.55 -1.34 -2.32
N GLN A 96 7.62 -1.31 -0.98
CA GLN A 96 8.72 -1.92 -0.23
C GLN A 96 8.78 -3.43 -0.46
N ARG A 97 7.64 -4.13 -0.46
CA ARG A 97 7.58 -5.57 -0.77
C ARG A 97 8.12 -5.85 -2.17
N MET A 98 7.76 -5.06 -3.18
CA MET A 98 8.24 -5.24 -4.54
C MET A 98 9.73 -4.97 -4.70
N LEU A 99 10.25 -3.95 -4.02
CA LEU A 99 11.69 -3.66 -3.99
C LEU A 99 12.49 -4.81 -3.35
N ASN A 100 11.99 -5.37 -2.25
CA ASN A 100 12.65 -6.48 -1.56
C ASN A 100 12.60 -7.79 -2.36
N LEU A 101 11.47 -8.10 -3.01
CA LEU A 101 11.34 -9.32 -3.83
C LEU A 101 12.19 -9.28 -5.09
N ASN A 102 12.39 -8.09 -5.66
CA ASN A 102 13.22 -7.87 -6.85
C ASN A 102 14.51 -7.11 -6.47
N ALA A 103 15.13 -7.46 -5.34
CA ALA A 103 16.30 -6.76 -4.81
C ALA A 103 17.48 -6.79 -5.80
N PHE A 104 17.63 -7.90 -6.54
CA PHE A 104 18.66 -8.05 -7.56
C PHE A 104 18.44 -7.10 -8.74
N GLU A 105 17.21 -6.99 -9.25
CA GLU A 105 16.87 -6.11 -10.36
C GLU A 105 16.86 -4.63 -9.95
N SER A 106 16.48 -4.34 -8.70
CA SER A 106 16.39 -2.97 -8.18
C SER A 106 17.72 -2.40 -7.67
N GLY A 107 18.78 -3.23 -7.57
CA GLY A 107 20.07 -2.80 -7.01
C GLY A 107 20.00 -2.39 -5.54
N MET A 108 18.91 -2.76 -4.87
CA MET A 108 18.61 -2.37 -3.50
C MET A 108 19.38 -3.25 -2.52
N LEU A 109 19.82 -2.64 -1.40
CA LEU A 109 20.38 -3.40 -0.28
C LEU A 109 19.29 -4.34 0.28
N PHE A 110 19.67 -5.58 0.60
CA PHE A 110 18.78 -6.56 1.23
C PHE A 110 18.25 -6.08 2.59
N GLU A 111 19.05 -5.30 3.32
CA GLU A 111 18.67 -4.68 4.59
C GLU A 111 18.47 -3.18 4.38
N GLN A 112 17.22 -2.73 4.49
CA GLN A 112 16.86 -1.31 4.43
C GLN A 112 16.31 -0.86 5.76
N GLN A 113 16.72 0.32 6.20
CA GLN A 113 16.14 0.98 7.34
C GLN A 113 15.18 2.07 6.86
N LEU A 114 13.93 1.99 7.29
CA LEU A 114 12.96 3.04 7.04
C LEU A 114 13.29 4.25 7.93
N ILE A 115 13.48 5.41 7.30
CA ILE A 115 13.66 6.68 8.01
C ILE A 115 12.30 7.38 8.02
N GLU A 116 11.65 7.42 9.17
CA GLU A 116 10.31 8.00 9.32
C GLU A 116 10.33 9.53 9.36
N ASP A 117 11.39 10.12 9.92
CA ASP A 117 11.58 11.56 10.00
C ASP A 117 12.89 11.99 9.32
N GLU A 118 12.75 12.58 8.13
CA GLU A 118 13.86 13.11 7.35
C GLU A 118 14.22 14.56 7.74
N SER A 119 13.50 15.19 8.68
CA SER A 119 13.66 16.62 8.98
C SER A 119 15.10 16.99 9.34
N LEU A 120 15.76 16.16 10.15
CA LEU A 120 17.15 16.35 10.55
C LEU A 120 18.10 16.20 9.36
N LEU A 121 17.88 15.21 8.49
CA LEU A 121 18.69 14.98 7.29
C LEU A 121 18.56 16.13 6.30
N ARG A 122 17.33 16.60 6.06
CA ARG A 122 17.06 17.76 5.19
C ARG A 122 17.74 19.02 5.75
N TYR A 123 17.66 19.24 7.06
CA TYR A 123 18.35 20.36 7.70
C TYR A 123 19.88 20.25 7.59
N GLN A 124 20.43 19.07 7.84
CA GLN A 124 21.87 18.84 7.70
C GLN A 124 22.35 19.10 6.28
N ALA A 125 21.64 18.58 5.26
CA ALA A 125 21.95 18.83 3.85
C ALA A 125 21.88 20.33 3.50
N CYS A 126 20.85 21.04 4.00
CA CYS A 126 20.72 22.48 3.79
C CYS A 126 21.85 23.28 4.48
N ALA A 127 22.25 22.88 5.69
CA ALA A 127 23.35 23.49 6.41
C ALA A 127 24.71 23.21 5.74
N ASP A 128 24.91 22.01 5.20
CA ASP A 128 26.08 21.65 4.39
C ASP A 128 26.16 22.50 3.11
N PHE A 129 25.04 22.66 2.40
CA PHE A 129 24.93 23.55 1.25
C PHE A 129 25.32 24.99 1.63
N TRP A 130 24.75 25.51 2.71
CA TRP A 130 25.04 26.87 3.18
C TRP A 130 26.52 27.06 3.53
N ARG A 131 27.14 26.09 4.22
CA ARG A 131 28.57 26.13 4.55
C ARG A 131 29.46 26.11 3.31
N ARG A 132 29.10 25.33 2.29
CA ARG A 132 29.91 25.20 1.06
C ARG A 132 29.71 26.37 0.10
N HIS A 133 28.52 26.94 0.02
CA HIS A 133 28.16 27.91 -1.01
C HIS A 133 27.96 29.34 -0.50
N CYS A 134 27.66 29.54 0.78
CA CYS A 134 27.42 30.89 1.33
C CYS A 134 28.61 31.43 2.14
N TYR A 135 29.32 30.58 2.89
CA TYR A 135 30.48 31.03 3.69
C TYR A 135 31.65 31.59 2.86
N PRO A 136 32.00 31.02 1.69
CA PRO A 136 33.12 31.55 0.90
C PRO A 136 32.74 32.79 0.07
N LEU A 137 31.49 33.26 0.13
CA LEU A 137 31.05 34.39 -0.68
C LEU A 137 31.73 35.69 -0.23
N PRO A 138 32.11 36.55 -1.19
CA PRO A 138 32.53 37.92 -0.86
C PRO A 138 31.35 38.69 -0.23
N ARG A 139 31.67 39.66 0.62
CA ARG A 139 30.69 40.35 1.47
C ARG A 139 29.49 40.93 0.70
N GLU A 140 29.72 41.48 -0.49
CA GLU A 140 28.68 42.07 -1.33
C GLU A 140 27.61 41.03 -1.72
N ILE A 141 28.05 39.84 -2.15
CA ILE A 141 27.14 38.75 -2.52
C ILE A 141 26.53 38.12 -1.26
N ALA A 142 27.32 37.94 -0.20
CA ALA A 142 26.83 37.41 1.06
C ALA A 142 25.72 38.27 1.66
N GLN A 143 25.79 39.59 1.52
CA GLN A 143 24.76 40.52 1.97
C GLN A 143 23.44 40.33 1.21
N VAL A 144 23.48 40.23 -0.12
CA VAL A 144 22.30 39.96 -0.97
C VAL A 144 21.62 38.64 -0.58
N VAL A 145 22.44 37.59 -0.36
CA VAL A 145 21.94 36.29 0.10
C VAL A 145 21.31 36.41 1.50
N PHE A 146 21.95 37.13 2.42
CA PHE A 146 21.45 37.31 3.79
C PHE A 146 20.15 38.13 3.87
N GLU A 147 19.97 39.10 2.98
CA GLU A 147 18.72 39.87 2.83
C GLU A 147 17.55 38.97 2.40
N THR A 148 17.82 37.92 1.64
CA THR A 148 16.80 36.94 1.21
C THR A 148 16.58 35.85 2.26
N TRP A 149 17.66 35.20 2.73
CA TRP A 149 17.61 34.15 3.73
C TRP A 149 18.67 34.41 4.81
N LYS A 150 18.23 34.60 6.06
CA LYS A 150 19.14 34.88 7.20
C LYS A 150 20.02 33.71 7.62
N GLY A 151 19.85 32.54 7.00
CA GLY A 151 20.58 31.32 7.33
C GLY A 151 19.93 30.06 6.76
N PRO A 152 20.52 28.88 7.00
CA PRO A 152 20.08 27.61 6.41
C PRO A 152 18.65 27.23 6.79
N GLN A 153 18.17 27.54 8.00
CA GLN A 153 16.76 27.31 8.36
C GLN A 153 15.78 28.12 7.51
N ALA A 154 16.12 29.38 7.21
CA ALA A 154 15.27 30.25 6.41
C ALA A 154 15.22 29.77 4.95
N LEU A 155 16.37 29.33 4.41
CA LEU A 155 16.44 28.69 3.11
C LEU A 155 15.62 27.40 3.07
N LEU A 156 15.83 26.49 4.03
CA LEU A 156 15.11 25.23 4.11
C LEU A 156 13.61 25.44 4.11
N ARG A 157 13.11 26.38 4.93
CA ARG A 157 11.68 26.70 5.01
C ARG A 157 11.08 27.13 3.67
N ASP A 158 11.83 27.89 2.87
CA ASP A 158 11.36 28.40 1.57
C ASP A 158 11.37 27.33 0.48
N ILE A 159 12.36 26.43 0.51
CA ILE A 159 12.48 25.33 -0.46
C ILE A 159 11.67 24.09 -0.07
N ASN A 160 11.22 23.96 1.18
CA ASN A 160 10.56 22.75 1.68
C ASN A 160 9.29 22.37 0.89
N ARG A 161 8.64 23.34 0.22
CA ARG A 161 7.49 23.08 -0.66
C ARG A 161 7.84 22.33 -1.95
N TYR A 162 9.12 22.27 -2.30
CA TYR A 162 9.64 21.62 -3.50
C TYR A 162 10.40 20.32 -3.18
N LEU A 163 10.50 19.94 -1.90
CA LEU A 163 11.16 18.73 -1.39
C LEU A 163 10.13 17.70 -0.91
#